data_AF-A0A5D3K9R6-F1
#
_entry.id   AF-A0A5D3K9R6-F1
#
_cell.length_a   1.000
_cell.length_b   1.000
_cell.length_c   1.000
_cell.angle_alpha   90.00
_cell.angle_beta   90.00
_cell.angle_gamma   90.00
#
_symmetry.space_group_name_H-M   'P 1'
#
loop_
_entity.id
_entity.type
_entity.pdbx_description
1 polymer ?
#
loop_
_entity_poly.entity_id
_entity_poly.type
_entity_poly.pdbx_seq_one_letter_code
_entity_poly.pdbx_strand_id
1 'polypeptide(L)' 'MGVFVDEQFLRDRARIIRDLADKADPFIRKRLLDPSERYDRRISRPSQAMKMAATAIWPTSTSASSMR' A
#
# COMPACT_ATOMS: atom_id res chain seq x y z
N MET A 1 12.56 -5.42 -11.20
CA MET A 1 11.77 -4.17 -11.26
C MET A 1 10.66 -4.25 -10.22
N GLY A 2 10.83 -3.62 -9.06
CA GLY A 2 9.76 -3.52 -8.07
C GLY A 2 8.83 -2.38 -8.47
N VAL A 3 7.57 -2.69 -8.77
CA VAL A 3 6.53 -1.67 -8.99
C VAL A 3 6.26 -0.99 -7.65
N PHE A 4 6.66 0.28 -7.53
CA PHE A 4 6.23 1.15 -6.44
C PHE A 4 4.78 1.49 -6.69
N VAL A 5 3.90 0.94 -5.85
CA VAL A 5 2.47 1.16 -5.95
C VAL A 5 2.12 2.21 -4.91
N ASP A 6 1.57 3.35 -5.36
CA ASP A 6 1.17 4.45 -4.49
C ASP A 6 0.14 3.99 -3.45
N GLU A 7 0.28 4.50 -2.23
CA GLU A 7 -0.62 4.18 -1.12
C GLU A 7 -2.08 4.55 -1.46
N GLN A 8 -2.27 5.69 -2.14
CA GLN A 8 -3.57 6.13 -2.64
C GLN A 8 -4.20 5.10 -3.60
N PHE A 9 -3.39 4.54 -4.51
CA PHE A 9 -3.83 3.50 -5.44
C PHE A 9 -4.24 2.22 -4.70
N LEU A 10 -3.49 1.80 -3.68
CA LEU A 10 -3.83 0.64 -2.87
C LEU A 10 -5.15 0.84 -2.10
N ARG A 11 -5.37 2.02 -1.53
CA ARG A 11 -6.62 2.38 -0.84
C ARG A 11 -7.82 2.39 -1.80
N ASP A 12 -7.67 3.04 -2.95
CA ASP A 12 -8.75 3.11 -3.96
C ASP A 12 -9.10 1.71 -4.47
N ARG A 13 -8.09 0.86 -4.67
CA ARG A 13 -8.31 -0.53 -5.10
C ARG A 13 -9.01 -1.35 -4.01
N ALA A 14 -8.59 -1.21 -2.74
CA ALA A 14 -9.25 -1.89 -1.62
C ALA A 14 -10.73 -1.50 -1.50
N ARG A 15 -11.05 -0.21 -1.69
CA ARG A 15 -12.43 0.28 -1.68
C ARG A 15 -13.28 -0.34 -2.80
N ILE A 16 -12.77 -0.35 -4.03
CA ILE A 16 -13.48 -0.94 -5.19
C ILE A 16 -13.70 -2.44 -4.97
N ILE A 17 -12.70 -3.15 -4.46
CA ILE A 17 -12.81 -4.58 -4.20
C ILE A 17 -13.88 -4.87 -3.13
N ARG A 18 -14.00 -4.02 -2.10
CA ARG A 18 -15.03 -4.14 -1.07
C ARG A 18 -16.44 -3.91 -1.63
N ASP A 19 -16.64 -2.87 -2.42
CA ASP A 19 -17.91 -2.60 -3.11
C ASP A 19 -18.32 -3.75 -4.05
N LEU A 20 -17.35 -4.37 -4.72
CA LEU A 20 -17.60 -5.53 -5.57
C LEU A 20 -17.94 -6.77 -4.74
N ALA A 21 -17.25 -6.96 -3.61
CA ALA A 21 -17.47 -8.07 -2.70
C ALA A 21 -18.87 -8.01 -2.05
N ASP A 22 -19.38 -6.82 -1.75
CA ASP A 22 -20.72 -6.64 -1.20
C ASP A 22 -21.81 -7.15 -2.17
N LYS A 23 -21.62 -6.92 -3.48
CA LYS A 23 -22.55 -7.36 -4.54
C LYS A 23 -22.33 -8.79 -5.01
N ALA A 24 -21.25 -9.43 -4.59
CA ALA A 24 -20.85 -10.74 -5.10
C ALA A 24 -21.42 -11.91 -4.27
N ASP A 25 -21.52 -13.07 -4.93
CA ASP A 25 -21.86 -14.35 -4.30
C ASP A 25 -20.91 -14.67 -3.12
N PRO A 26 -21.33 -15.39 -2.06
CA PRO A 26 -20.54 -15.59 -0.85
C PRO A 26 -19.15 -16.19 -1.11
N PHE A 27 -19.01 -17.00 -2.17
CA PHE A 27 -17.74 -17.58 -2.60
C PHE A 27 -16.78 -16.51 -3.18
N ILE A 28 -17.30 -15.64 -4.04
CA ILE A 28 -16.53 -14.56 -4.68
C ILE A 28 -16.20 -13.47 -3.67
N ARG A 29 -17.12 -13.17 -2.74
CA ARG A 29 -16.90 -12.23 -1.63
C ARG A 29 -15.68 -12.61 -0.78
N LYS A 30 -15.58 -13.87 -0.35
CA LYS A 30 -14.41 -14.37 0.41
C LYS A 30 -13.11 -14.21 -0.37
N ARG A 31 -13.13 -14.46 -1.68
CA ARG A 31 -11.95 -14.33 -2.55
C ARG A 31 -11.52 -12.88 -2.78
N LEU A 32 -12.46 -11.94 -2.78
CA LEU A 32 -12.20 -10.50 -2.92
C LEU A 32 -11.72 -9.85 -1.60
N LEU A 33 -12.16 -10.37 -0.45
CA LEU A 33 -11.70 -9.85 0.85
C LEU A 33 -10.23 -10.19 1.16
N ASP A 34 -9.75 -11.38 0.77
CA ASP A 34 -8.35 -11.79 1.00
C ASP A 34 -7.30 -10.80 0.41
N PRO A 35 -7.40 -10.36 -0.86
CA PRO A 35 -6.48 -9.35 -1.39
C PRO A 35 -6.66 -7.97 -0.75
N SER A 36 -7.88 -7.59 -0.33
CA SER A 36 -8.12 -6.31 0.35
C SER A 36 -7.39 -6.26 1.70
N GLU A 37 -7.49 -7.33 2.50
CA GLU A 37 -6.74 -7.44 3.76
C GLU A 37 -5.23 -7.40 3.53
N ARG A 38 -4.73 -8.02 2.46
CA ARG A 38 -3.29 -7.96 2.12
C ARG A 38 -2.85 -6.55 1.77
N TYR A 39 -3.68 -5.75 1.11
CA TYR A 39 -3.36 -4.35 0.83
C TYR A 39 -3.38 -3.50 2.10
N ASP A 40 -4.39 -3.65 2.96
CA ASP A 40 -4.45 -2.94 4.24
C ASP A 40 -3.26 -3.28 5.15
N ARG A 41 -2.82 -4.53 5.18
CA ARG A 41 -1.62 -4.94 5.93
C ARG A 41 -0.34 -4.33 5.36
N ARG A 42 -0.23 -4.20 4.03
CA ARG A 42 0.92 -3.55 3.37
C ARG A 42 0.96 -2.04 3.65
N ILE A 43 -0.20 -1.40 3.76
CA ILE A 43 -0.35 0.01 4.14
C ILE A 43 -0.03 0.21 5.62
N SER A 44 -0.59 -0.64 6.50
CA SER A 44 -0.44 -0.50 7.96
C SER A 44 0.94 -0.90 8.47
N ARG A 45 1.63 -1.80 7.76
CA ARG A 45 2.95 -2.30 8.15
C ARG A 45 3.82 -2.48 6.91
N PRO A 46 4.30 -1.36 6.31
CA PRO A 46 5.18 -1.45 5.16
C PRO A 46 6.44 -2.22 5.56
N SER A 47 6.80 -3.23 4.77
CA SER A 47 7.99 -4.04 5.02
C SER A 47 9.23 -3.16 5.05
N GLN A 48 10.27 -3.55 5.79
CA GLN A 48 11.52 -2.79 5.86
C GLN A 48 12.11 -2.57 4.46
N ALA A 49 11.99 -3.56 3.57
CA ALA A 49 12.35 -3.42 2.16
C ALA A 49 11.55 -2.33 1.42
N MET A 50 10.25 -2.21 1.67
CA MET A 50 9.42 -1.13 1.11
C MET A 50 9.81 0.24 1.66
N LYS A 51 10.11 0.34 2.97
CA LYS A 51 10.57 1.57 3.61
C LYS A 51 11.91 2.03 3.03
N MET A 52 12.87 1.12 2.90
CA MET A 52 14.18 1.40 2.32
C MET A 52 14.07 1.80 0.85
N ALA A 53 13.17 1.15 0.11
CA ALA A 53 12.93 1.46 -1.29
C ALA A 53 12.23 2.83 -1.46
N ALA A 54 11.29 3.20 -0.58
CA ALA A 54 10.68 4.53 -0.56
C ALA A 54 11.69 5.65 -0.22
N THR A 55 12.62 5.41 0.72
CA THR A 55 13.74 6.31 1.02
C THR A 55 14.72 6.45 -0.15
N ALA A 56 14.89 5.41 -0.98
CA ALA A 56 15.82 5.43 -2.11
C ALA A 56 15.30 6.21 -3.32
N ILE A 57 13.98 6.38 -3.48
CA ILE A 57 13.39 7.05 -4.65
C ILE A 57 13.28 8.56 -4.44
N TRP A 58 13.09 9.02 -3.21
CA TRP A 58 13.10 10.44 -2.87
C TRP A 58 14.21 10.67 -1.86
N PRO A 59 15.35 11.27 -2.24
CA PRO A 59 16.24 11.83 -1.24
C PRO A 59 15.45 12.97 -0.58
N THR A 60 14.91 12.74 0.61
CA THR A 60 14.41 13.84 1.44
C THR A 60 15.57 14.81 1.58
N SER A 61 15.41 15.98 0.95
CA SER A 61 16.42 17.03 0.87
C SER A 61 17.05 17.22 2.25
N THR A 62 18.37 17.05 2.29
CA THR A 62 19.29 17.62 3.26
C THR A 62 18.65 18.69 4.14
N SER A 63 18.24 18.33 5.35
CA SER A 63 18.12 19.31 6.42
C SER A 63 19.54 19.64 6.86
N ALA A 64 20.16 20.57 6.14
CA ALA A 64 21.33 21.28 6.58
C ALA A 64 21.00 21.95 7.93
N SER A 65 21.62 21.49 9.01
CA SER A 65 21.83 22.27 10.22
C SER A 65 22.85 21.53 11.07
N SER A 66 23.95 22.09 11.52
CA SER A 66 24.68 23.32 11.25
C SER A 66 26.00 23.04 11.94
N MET A 67 27.12 23.31 11.29
CA MET A 67 28.38 23.44 12.01
C MET A 67 28.21 24.47 13.13
N ARG A 68 28.57 24.09 14.36
CA ARG A 68 29.28 24.90 15.34
C ARG A 68 29.72 24.03 16.51
#